data_AF-A0A4Y3P820-F1
#
_entry.id   AF-A0A4Y3P820-F1
#
_cell.length_a   1.000
_cell.length_b   1.000
_cell.length_c   1.000
_cell.angle_alpha   90.00
_cell.angle_beta   90.00
_cell.angle_gamma   90.00
#
_symmetry.space_group_name_H-M   'P 1'
#
loop_
_entity.id
_entity.type
_entity.pdbx_description
1 polymer ?
#
loop_
_entity_poly.entity_id
_entity_poly.type
_entity_poly.pdbx_seq_one_letter_code
_entity_poly.pdbx_strand_id
1 'polypeptide(L)'
;MFKKQYLAVFSAVVLATSLLPTGSQAATGTKNLQAKYNNIKVLYNGATVPTTIEPFIVNGTTYIPLRMMAGVFNKEVEWNGTSYTITVKDQADAQHAAELSARDAQIRTLQSKIDTLNQQISDLEDDLDDAKNKDDDDDVDDRMDDLEDALNDDYGDFRGVEWDITLSGDEDDIDVEIALDFDEYEDELDQSDFEDLVENVIEDIWDEFEDADVTGEIVDSSNNDKTEYDFDGDASDEEISFEDDVIN
;
A
#
# COMPACT_ATOMS: atom_id res chain seq x y z
N MET A 1 54.85 62.58 -52.75
CA MET A 1 55.23 61.17 -52.99
C MET A 1 54.54 60.34 -51.91
N PHE A 2 53.59 59.46 -52.29
CA PHE A 2 52.88 58.58 -51.34
C PHE A 2 53.70 57.32 -51.06
N LYS A 3 53.55 56.71 -49.87
CA LYS A 3 52.96 55.35 -49.70
C LYS A 3 52.83 54.95 -48.22
N LYS A 4 51.74 54.22 -47.91
CA LYS A 4 51.45 53.56 -46.62
C LYS A 4 51.83 52.07 -46.70
N GLN A 5 52.32 51.49 -45.60
CA GLN A 5 52.69 50.07 -45.39
C GLN A 5 52.67 49.81 -43.86
N TYR A 6 52.23 48.70 -43.25
CA TYR A 6 51.28 47.62 -43.58
C TYR A 6 50.44 47.37 -42.28
N LEU A 7 49.13 47.13 -42.31
CA LEU A 7 48.44 45.84 -42.46
C LEU A 7 49.03 44.65 -41.66
N ALA A 8 48.37 44.25 -40.56
CA ALA A 8 48.03 42.84 -40.24
C ALA A 8 47.17 42.77 -38.96
N VAL A 9 46.27 41.78 -38.87
CA VAL A 9 45.35 41.53 -37.76
C VAL A 9 45.80 40.29 -36.97
N PHE A 10 45.80 40.38 -35.64
CA PHE A 10 45.69 39.25 -34.68
C PHE A 10 44.95 39.83 -33.45
N SER A 11 43.64 39.66 -33.29
CA SER A 11 42.90 38.46 -32.86
C SER A 11 43.23 37.98 -31.43
N ALA A 12 42.16 37.78 -30.66
CA ALA A 12 42.06 37.07 -29.37
C ALA A 12 42.62 37.70 -28.08
N VAL A 13 41.67 38.12 -27.23
CA VAL A 13 41.62 37.90 -25.77
C VAL A 13 42.80 38.41 -24.92
N VAL A 14 42.64 39.63 -24.39
CA VAL A 14 43.03 39.93 -23.00
C VAL A 14 41.83 40.56 -22.28
N LEU A 15 41.13 39.69 -21.56
CA LEU A 15 40.48 39.92 -20.27
C LEU A 15 39.88 41.31 -19.95
N ALA A 16 38.54 41.32 -19.84
CA ALA A 16 37.84 41.87 -18.68
C ALA A 16 38.30 43.27 -18.18
N THR A 17 38.28 44.28 -19.06
CA THR A 17 38.16 45.67 -18.62
C THR A 17 36.75 45.91 -18.09
N SER A 18 36.55 45.42 -16.87
CA SER A 18 35.52 45.79 -15.91
C SER A 18 34.31 46.56 -16.47
N LEU A 19 33.15 45.87 -16.50
CA LEU A 19 31.94 46.56 -16.06
C LEU A 19 32.14 46.92 -14.58
N LEU A 20 32.85 48.02 -14.33
CA LEU A 20 32.65 48.78 -13.11
C LEU A 20 31.15 49.08 -13.09
N PRO A 21 30.39 48.69 -12.05
CA PRO A 21 29.07 49.24 -11.88
C PRO A 21 29.25 50.75 -11.88
N THR A 22 28.61 51.43 -12.82
CA THR A 22 28.59 52.89 -12.88
C THR A 22 27.75 53.37 -11.71
N GLY A 23 28.37 53.33 -10.52
CA GLY A 23 27.90 54.03 -9.34
C GLY A 23 27.72 55.48 -9.76
N SER A 24 26.47 55.84 -10.00
CA SER A 24 26.11 57.15 -10.50
C SER A 24 26.54 58.14 -9.44
N GLN A 25 27.68 58.81 -9.66
CA GLN A 25 28.22 59.74 -8.69
C GLN A 25 27.25 60.91 -8.60
N ALA A 26 26.41 60.86 -7.57
CA ALA A 26 25.40 61.87 -7.32
C ALA A 26 26.11 63.22 -7.23
N ALA A 27 25.71 64.17 -8.08
CA ALA A 27 26.36 65.46 -8.16
C ALA A 27 26.31 66.16 -6.79
N THR A 28 27.46 66.34 -6.16
CA THR A 28 27.58 66.93 -4.83
C THR A 28 27.34 68.43 -4.93
N GLY A 29 26.28 68.90 -4.28
CA GLY A 29 25.95 70.33 -4.23
C GLY A 29 24.61 70.61 -3.56
N THR A 30 24.52 71.76 -2.90
CA THR A 30 23.27 72.20 -2.26
C THR A 30 22.29 72.73 -3.32
N LYS A 31 21.05 72.24 -3.28
CA LYS A 31 19.94 72.78 -4.09
C LYS A 31 18.82 73.22 -3.17
N ASN A 32 18.36 74.46 -3.35
CA ASN A 32 17.15 74.93 -2.70
C ASN A 32 15.93 74.34 -3.43
N LEU A 33 15.02 73.73 -2.67
CA LEU A 33 13.78 73.14 -3.20
C LEU A 33 12.58 73.84 -2.56
N GLN A 34 11.54 74.11 -3.34
CA GLN A 34 10.26 74.57 -2.81
C GLN A 34 9.35 73.35 -2.58
N ALA A 35 9.06 73.06 -1.31
CA ALA A 35 8.16 71.99 -0.90
C ALA A 35 6.75 72.53 -0.67
N LYS A 36 5.72 71.81 -1.14
CA LYS A 36 4.31 72.09 -0.88
C LYS A 36 3.71 71.04 0.06
N TYR A 37 3.05 71.52 1.12
CA TYR A 37 2.35 70.69 2.11
C TYR A 37 0.84 70.86 1.90
N ASN A 38 0.18 69.78 1.44
CA ASN A 38 -1.22 69.79 1.02
C ASN A 38 -2.07 68.75 1.78
N ASN A 39 -1.79 68.53 3.08
CA ASN A 39 -2.47 67.52 3.92
C ASN A 39 -2.49 66.12 3.26
N ILE A 40 -1.29 65.66 2.85
CA ILE A 40 -1.12 64.43 2.08
C ILE A 40 -1.33 63.23 2.99
N LYS A 41 -2.37 62.44 2.71
CA LYS A 41 -2.70 61.23 3.46
C LYS A 41 -2.07 60.01 2.83
N VAL A 42 -1.49 59.15 3.65
CA VAL A 42 -0.97 57.83 3.25
C VAL A 42 -1.93 56.76 3.80
N LEU A 43 -2.33 55.83 2.95
CA LEU A 43 -3.17 54.69 3.33
C LEU A 43 -2.47 53.38 2.99
N TYR A 44 -2.55 52.41 3.90
CA TYR A 44 -2.10 51.03 3.68
C TYR A 44 -3.26 50.09 3.98
N ASN A 45 -3.65 49.26 3.00
CA ASN A 45 -4.83 48.38 3.07
C ASN A 45 -6.11 49.11 3.54
N GLY A 46 -6.29 50.37 3.13
CA GLY A 46 -7.42 51.22 3.52
C GLY A 46 -7.31 51.90 4.90
N ALA A 47 -6.37 51.49 5.75
CA ALA A 47 -6.09 52.15 7.04
C ALA A 47 -5.18 53.38 6.84
N THR A 48 -5.39 54.44 7.62
CA THR A 48 -4.54 55.64 7.57
C THR A 48 -3.22 55.39 8.30
N VAL A 49 -2.09 55.66 7.64
CA VAL A 49 -0.75 55.56 8.23
C VAL A 49 -0.46 56.83 9.05
N PRO A 50 -0.07 56.73 10.34
CA PRO A 50 0.31 57.90 11.14
C PRO A 50 1.57 58.60 10.62
N THR A 51 1.48 59.91 10.38
CA THR A 51 2.59 60.72 9.84
C THR A 51 3.24 61.58 10.94
N THR A 52 4.39 61.17 11.47
CA THR A 52 5.20 62.01 12.38
C THR A 52 6.02 63.07 11.65
N ILE A 53 6.32 62.83 10.37
CA ILE A 53 6.88 63.78 9.42
C ILE A 53 5.92 63.80 8.23
N GLU A 54 5.41 64.98 7.86
CA GLU A 54 4.44 65.10 6.77
C GLU A 54 5.08 64.81 5.40
N PRO A 55 4.41 64.04 4.52
CA PRO A 55 4.78 63.98 3.11
C PRO A 55 4.59 65.34 2.43
N PHE A 56 5.45 65.63 1.45
CA PHE A 56 5.44 66.92 0.73
C PHE A 56 5.64 66.74 -0.77
N ILE A 57 5.27 67.74 -1.57
CA ILE A 57 5.44 67.73 -3.02
C ILE A 57 6.56 68.69 -3.43
N VAL A 58 7.51 68.20 -4.24
CA VAL A 58 8.53 69.00 -4.94
C VAL A 58 8.43 68.69 -6.44
N ASN A 59 8.31 69.74 -7.27
CA ASN A 59 8.26 69.63 -8.74
C ASN A 59 7.20 68.63 -9.29
N GLY A 60 6.09 68.45 -8.57
CA GLY A 60 5.02 67.50 -8.92
C GLY A 60 5.19 66.09 -8.35
N THR A 61 6.36 65.75 -7.81
CA THR A 61 6.62 64.47 -7.15
C THR A 61 6.31 64.55 -5.66
N THR A 62 5.52 63.60 -5.14
CA THR A 62 5.31 63.42 -3.69
C THR A 62 6.46 62.64 -3.07
N TYR A 63 7.04 63.18 -2.00
CA TYR A 63 8.07 62.54 -1.20
C TYR A 63 7.46 62.09 0.13
N ILE A 64 7.59 60.79 0.42
CA ILE A 64 7.12 60.17 1.67
C ILE A 64 8.37 59.75 2.48
N PRO A 65 8.44 60.02 3.80
CA PRO A 65 9.55 59.59 4.64
C PRO A 65 9.74 58.07 4.61
N LEU A 66 10.90 57.58 4.13
CA LEU A 66 11.15 56.14 3.98
C LEU A 66 10.97 55.35 5.28
N ARG A 67 11.44 55.88 6.42
CA ARG A 67 11.31 55.22 7.74
C ARG A 67 9.84 55.01 8.16
N MET A 68 8.92 55.86 7.72
CA MET A 68 7.48 55.69 7.96
C MET A 68 6.96 54.46 7.21
N MET A 69 7.25 54.36 5.91
CA MET A 69 6.83 53.21 5.10
C MET A 69 7.51 51.90 5.52
N ALA A 70 8.78 51.97 5.95
CA ALA A 70 9.47 50.79 6.47
C ALA A 70 8.80 50.23 7.74
N GLY A 71 8.34 51.08 8.65
CA GLY A 71 7.55 50.65 9.81
C GLY A 71 6.22 49.99 9.41
N VAL A 72 5.54 50.52 8.38
CA VAL A 72 4.31 49.90 7.82
C VAL A 72 4.58 48.51 7.23
N PHE A 73 5.76 48.29 6.65
CA PHE A 73 6.14 47.02 6.01
C PHE A 73 6.95 46.08 6.92
N ASN A 74 7.07 46.37 8.22
CA ASN A 74 7.89 45.63 9.19
C ASN A 74 9.36 45.46 8.71
N LYS A 75 9.97 46.55 8.24
CA LYS A 75 11.36 46.60 7.73
C LYS A 75 12.22 47.53 8.59
N GLU A 76 13.47 47.13 8.77
CA GLU A 76 14.50 47.96 9.39
C GLU A 76 15.16 48.88 8.34
N VAL A 77 15.50 50.11 8.74
CA VAL A 77 16.19 51.09 7.88
C VAL A 77 17.46 51.62 8.55
N GLU A 78 18.58 51.39 7.89
CA GLU A 78 19.91 51.83 8.30
C GLU A 78 20.38 52.98 7.40
N TRP A 79 21.12 53.94 7.95
CA TRP A 79 21.72 55.05 7.20
C TRP A 79 23.23 55.10 7.49
N ASN A 80 24.03 54.93 6.44
CA ASN A 80 25.47 55.15 6.48
C ASN A 80 25.78 56.56 5.96
N GLY A 81 26.07 57.49 6.87
CA GLY A 81 26.41 58.87 6.53
C GLY A 81 27.78 59.07 5.87
N THR A 82 28.66 58.06 5.89
CA THR A 82 29.98 58.11 5.25
C THR A 82 29.90 57.75 3.77
N SER A 83 29.15 56.69 3.44
CA SER A 83 28.93 56.24 2.06
C SER A 83 27.65 56.79 1.43
N TYR A 84 26.92 57.66 2.15
CA TYR A 84 25.60 58.18 1.79
C TYR A 84 24.61 57.08 1.34
N THR A 85 24.64 55.95 2.04
CA THR A 85 23.89 54.74 1.66
C THR A 85 22.74 54.49 2.63
N ILE A 86 21.57 54.16 2.09
CA ILE A 86 20.42 53.64 2.84
C ILE A 86 20.35 52.13 2.61
N THR A 87 20.20 51.37 3.69
CA THR A 87 19.96 49.92 3.63
C THR A 87 18.59 49.63 4.24
N VAL A 88 17.79 48.80 3.58
CA VAL A 88 16.48 48.33 4.07
C VAL A 88 16.57 46.81 4.23
N LYS A 89 16.17 46.28 5.39
CA LYS A 89 16.27 44.87 5.74
C LYS A 89 14.92 44.35 6.22
N ASP A 90 14.63 43.07 5.96
CA ASP A 90 13.55 42.36 6.62
C ASP A 90 13.86 42.22 8.11
N GLN A 91 12.86 42.44 8.97
CA GLN A 91 12.97 42.05 10.38
C GLN A 91 12.63 40.56 10.53
N ALA A 92 13.28 39.90 11.49
CA ALA A 92 12.98 38.50 11.80
C ALA A 92 11.56 38.38 12.35
N ASP A 93 10.67 37.74 11.58
CA ASP A 93 9.29 37.51 11.99
C ASP A 93 9.20 36.29 12.91
N ALA A 94 9.24 36.57 14.22
CA ALA A 94 9.10 35.55 15.26
C ALA A 94 7.72 34.87 15.26
N GLN A 95 6.67 35.52 14.72
CA GLN A 95 5.35 34.90 14.61
C GLN A 95 5.34 33.89 13.46
N HIS A 96 5.94 34.23 12.31
CA HIS A 96 6.08 33.32 11.19
C HIS A 96 6.93 32.08 11.54
N ALA A 97 8.03 32.27 12.28
CA ALA A 97 8.85 31.16 12.76
C ALA A 97 8.08 30.23 13.73
N ALA A 98 7.26 30.80 14.62
CA ALA A 98 6.40 30.03 15.52
C ALA A 98 5.27 29.29 14.76
N GLU A 99 4.69 29.91 13.73
CA GLU A 99 3.67 29.28 12.88
C GLU A 99 4.24 28.08 12.11
N LEU A 100 5.43 28.21 11.52
CA LEU A 100 6.12 27.11 10.85
C LEU A 100 6.36 25.94 11.82
N SER A 101 6.90 26.22 13.01
CA SER A 101 7.13 25.18 14.03
C SER A 101 5.84 24.47 14.48
N ALA A 102 4.73 25.20 14.57
CA ALA A 102 3.42 24.63 14.88
C ALA A 102 2.89 23.73 13.75
N ARG A 103 3.08 24.14 12.48
CA ARG A 103 2.73 23.32 11.30
C ARG A 103 3.59 22.04 11.24
N ASP A 104 4.89 22.13 11.51
CA ASP A 104 5.79 20.97 11.56
C ASP A 104 5.43 19.99 12.70
N ALA A 105 4.86 20.48 13.79
CA ALA A 105 4.30 19.63 14.84
C ALA A 105 3.02 18.92 14.38
N GLN A 106 2.10 19.63 13.72
CA GLN A 106 0.88 19.04 13.15
C GLN A 106 1.18 17.99 12.08
N ILE A 107 2.16 18.24 11.19
CA ILE A 107 2.58 17.29 10.16
C ILE A 107 3.07 15.98 10.80
N ARG A 108 3.93 16.05 11.82
CA ARG A 108 4.39 14.85 12.56
C ARG A 108 3.25 14.09 13.24
N THR A 109 2.27 14.80 13.82
CA THR A 109 1.08 14.16 14.41
C THR A 109 0.22 13.46 13.35
N LEU A 110 0.05 14.06 12.17
CA LEU A 110 -0.68 13.46 11.06
C LEU A 110 0.05 12.24 10.47
N GLN A 111 1.37 12.31 10.33
CA GLN A 111 2.20 11.17 9.89
C GLN A 111 2.04 9.98 10.83
N SER A 112 2.25 10.17 12.13
CA SER A 112 2.04 9.11 13.14
C SER A 112 0.63 8.51 13.13
N LYS A 113 -0.40 9.31 12.80
CA LYS A 113 -1.77 8.81 12.65
C LYS A 113 -1.95 7.98 11.36
N ILE A 114 -1.30 8.36 10.26
CA ILE A 114 -1.30 7.56 9.02
C ILE A 114 -0.61 6.22 9.27
N ASP A 115 0.54 6.22 9.94
CA ASP A 115 1.28 5.00 10.27
C ASP A 115 0.41 4.04 11.13
N THR A 116 -0.31 4.59 12.12
CA THR A 116 -1.26 3.81 12.95
C THR A 116 -2.41 3.26 12.13
N LEU A 117 -3.02 4.06 11.25
CA LEU A 117 -4.14 3.61 10.42
C LEU A 117 -3.72 2.55 9.39
N ASN A 118 -2.52 2.66 8.84
CA ASN A 118 -1.99 1.66 7.92
C ASN A 118 -1.73 0.32 8.63
N GLN A 119 -1.21 0.35 9.87
CA GLN A 119 -1.09 -0.88 10.68
C GLN A 119 -2.47 -1.50 10.92
N GLN A 120 -3.45 -0.70 11.37
CA GLN A 120 -4.81 -1.19 11.60
C GLN A 120 -5.51 -1.72 10.33
N ILE A 121 -5.13 -1.25 9.14
CA ILE A 121 -5.63 -1.81 7.88
C ILE A 121 -4.98 -3.17 7.63
N SER A 122 -3.66 -3.30 7.80
CA SER A 122 -2.95 -4.59 7.68
C SER A 122 -3.51 -5.62 8.65
N ASP A 123 -3.66 -5.25 9.93
CA ASP A 123 -4.20 -6.15 10.97
C ASP A 123 -5.62 -6.65 10.60
N LEU A 124 -6.45 -5.79 10.01
CA LEU A 124 -7.82 -6.13 9.55
C LEU A 124 -7.87 -6.85 8.20
N GLU A 125 -6.83 -6.74 7.37
CA GLU A 125 -6.68 -7.50 6.14
C GLU A 125 -6.25 -8.94 6.47
N ASP A 126 -5.32 -9.11 7.41
CA ASP A 126 -4.89 -10.41 7.95
C ASP A 126 -6.07 -11.11 8.68
N ASP A 127 -6.76 -10.42 9.62
CA ASP A 127 -7.96 -10.94 10.31
C ASP A 127 -9.08 -11.39 9.34
N LEU A 128 -9.17 -10.78 8.15
CA LEU A 128 -10.19 -11.09 7.14
C LEU A 128 -9.81 -12.27 6.24
N ASP A 129 -8.52 -12.54 6.05
CA ASP A 129 -8.03 -13.72 5.34
C ASP A 129 -8.21 -14.96 6.24
N ASP A 130 -7.76 -14.85 7.48
CA ASP A 130 -7.93 -15.84 8.55
C ASP A 130 -9.41 -16.21 8.84
N ALA A 131 -10.36 -15.34 8.50
CA ALA A 131 -11.80 -15.54 8.70
C ALA A 131 -12.55 -15.95 7.43
N LYS A 132 -11.86 -16.15 6.31
CA LYS A 132 -12.43 -16.78 5.10
C LYS A 132 -11.90 -18.20 4.96
N ASN A 133 -10.61 -18.38 5.17
CA ASN A 133 -9.92 -19.66 5.02
C ASN A 133 -10.16 -20.60 6.23
N LYS A 134 -11.31 -20.46 6.91
CA LYS A 134 -11.75 -21.27 8.07
C LYS A 134 -13.14 -21.87 7.90
N ASP A 135 -13.88 -21.43 6.89
CA ASP A 135 -15.28 -21.81 6.69
C ASP A 135 -15.44 -22.80 5.51
N ASP A 136 -14.34 -23.17 4.82
CA ASP A 136 -14.36 -24.00 3.60
C ASP A 136 -13.48 -25.28 3.73
N ASP A 137 -12.14 -25.18 3.95
CA ASP A 137 -11.25 -26.38 3.99
C ASP A 137 -11.29 -27.15 5.35
N ASP A 138 -11.12 -26.46 6.49
CA ASP A 138 -11.02 -27.10 7.83
C ASP A 138 -12.28 -27.92 8.19
N ASP A 139 -13.48 -27.51 7.73
CA ASP A 139 -14.76 -28.18 8.00
C ASP A 139 -14.97 -29.44 7.11
N VAL A 140 -14.28 -29.57 5.97
CA VAL A 140 -14.36 -30.76 5.10
C VAL A 140 -13.38 -31.84 5.56
N ASP A 141 -12.13 -31.46 5.88
CA ASP A 141 -11.14 -32.38 6.47
C ASP A 141 -11.68 -32.99 7.79
N ASP A 142 -12.21 -32.16 8.71
CA ASP A 142 -12.80 -32.65 9.98
C ASP A 142 -14.00 -33.61 9.74
N ARG A 143 -14.79 -33.42 8.68
CA ARG A 143 -15.91 -34.31 8.32
C ARG A 143 -15.46 -35.61 7.65
N MET A 144 -14.39 -35.56 6.86
CA MET A 144 -13.78 -36.73 6.24
C MET A 144 -13.13 -37.63 7.31
N ASP A 145 -12.39 -37.04 8.25
CA ASP A 145 -11.83 -37.73 9.42
C ASP A 145 -12.96 -38.37 10.28
N ASP A 146 -14.03 -37.62 10.61
CA ASP A 146 -15.18 -38.13 11.38
C ASP A 146 -15.93 -39.27 10.63
N LEU A 147 -15.97 -39.24 9.29
CA LEU A 147 -16.58 -40.29 8.45
C LEU A 147 -15.69 -41.53 8.33
N GLU A 148 -14.36 -41.37 8.15
CA GLU A 148 -13.41 -42.49 8.16
C GLU A 148 -13.47 -43.26 9.48
N ASP A 149 -13.46 -42.54 10.62
CA ASP A 149 -13.64 -43.14 11.95
C ASP A 149 -14.97 -43.92 12.04
N ALA A 150 -16.06 -43.39 11.46
CA ALA A 150 -17.39 -44.03 11.47
C ALA A 150 -17.46 -45.30 10.60
N LEU A 151 -16.93 -45.25 9.37
CA LEU A 151 -16.85 -46.40 8.47
C LEU A 151 -16.03 -47.54 9.09
N ASN A 152 -14.91 -47.23 9.75
CA ASN A 152 -14.12 -48.23 10.47
C ASN A 152 -14.84 -48.78 11.72
N ASP A 153 -15.60 -47.96 12.45
CA ASP A 153 -16.38 -48.42 13.62
C ASP A 153 -17.56 -49.34 13.22
N ASP A 154 -18.21 -49.11 12.08
CA ASP A 154 -19.38 -49.89 11.61
C ASP A 154 -19.03 -51.06 10.65
N TYR A 155 -17.94 -50.96 9.85
CA TYR A 155 -17.52 -51.98 8.88
C TYR A 155 -16.15 -52.63 9.16
N GLY A 156 -15.34 -52.12 10.10
CA GLY A 156 -14.00 -52.66 10.38
C GLY A 156 -13.96 -54.10 10.92
N ASP A 157 -15.08 -54.66 11.41
CA ASP A 157 -15.23 -56.09 11.76
C ASP A 157 -16.25 -56.85 10.86
N PHE A 158 -16.57 -56.28 9.69
CA PHE A 158 -17.62 -56.75 8.80
C PHE A 158 -17.45 -58.23 8.42
N ARG A 159 -18.56 -58.98 8.56
CA ARG A 159 -18.64 -60.44 8.39
C ARG A 159 -17.68 -61.26 9.28
N GLY A 160 -16.96 -60.63 10.21
CA GLY A 160 -15.97 -61.26 11.08
C GLY A 160 -14.54 -61.23 10.53
N VAL A 161 -14.28 -60.42 9.50
CA VAL A 161 -12.97 -60.11 8.94
C VAL A 161 -12.56 -58.71 9.40
N GLU A 162 -11.26 -58.48 9.60
CA GLU A 162 -10.70 -57.17 9.98
C GLU A 162 -10.41 -56.38 8.69
N TRP A 163 -11.08 -55.23 8.53
CA TRP A 163 -10.94 -54.31 7.40
C TRP A 163 -10.43 -52.96 7.91
N ASP A 164 -9.58 -52.30 7.14
CA ASP A 164 -9.05 -50.96 7.41
C ASP A 164 -9.44 -50.08 6.22
N ILE A 165 -10.33 -49.10 6.44
CA ILE A 165 -10.87 -48.21 5.42
C ILE A 165 -10.18 -46.85 5.55
N THR A 166 -9.62 -46.32 4.47
CA THR A 166 -9.02 -44.99 4.42
C THR A 166 -9.73 -44.13 3.39
N LEU A 167 -10.06 -42.89 3.74
CA LEU A 167 -10.66 -41.89 2.86
C LEU A 167 -9.63 -40.81 2.48
N SER A 168 -9.72 -40.31 1.26
CA SER A 168 -9.01 -39.11 0.82
C SER A 168 -9.73 -38.44 -0.35
N GLY A 169 -9.27 -37.27 -0.80
CA GLY A 169 -9.93 -36.51 -1.87
C GLY A 169 -10.40 -35.14 -1.39
N ASP A 170 -11.57 -34.70 -1.84
CA ASP A 170 -12.26 -33.50 -1.39
C ASP A 170 -13.80 -33.71 -1.31
N GLU A 171 -14.60 -32.64 -1.24
CA GLU A 171 -16.07 -32.74 -1.09
C GLU A 171 -16.81 -33.16 -2.37
N ASP A 172 -16.15 -33.09 -3.54
CA ASP A 172 -16.71 -33.43 -4.87
C ASP A 172 -16.15 -34.78 -5.41
N ASP A 173 -14.86 -35.09 -5.16
CA ASP A 173 -14.17 -36.30 -5.63
C ASP A 173 -13.55 -37.07 -4.43
N ILE A 174 -14.04 -38.29 -4.10
CA ILE A 174 -13.58 -39.10 -2.94
C ILE A 174 -12.86 -40.39 -3.39
N ASP A 175 -11.62 -40.57 -2.94
CA ASP A 175 -10.77 -41.75 -3.11
C ASP A 175 -10.85 -42.66 -1.86
N VAL A 176 -11.20 -43.95 -2.03
CA VAL A 176 -11.38 -44.94 -0.95
C VAL A 176 -10.41 -46.12 -1.09
N GLU A 177 -9.58 -46.37 -0.06
CA GLU A 177 -8.75 -47.58 0.03
C GLU A 177 -9.34 -48.52 1.10
N ILE A 178 -9.67 -49.77 0.73
CA ILE A 178 -10.15 -50.80 1.65
C ILE A 178 -9.10 -51.91 1.75
N ALA A 179 -8.37 -51.95 2.85
CA ALA A 179 -7.30 -52.92 3.09
C ALA A 179 -7.77 -54.12 3.94
N LEU A 180 -7.33 -55.32 3.57
CA LEU A 180 -7.47 -56.54 4.37
C LEU A 180 -6.22 -57.43 4.27
N ASP A 181 -6.09 -58.40 5.18
CA ASP A 181 -5.07 -59.46 5.12
C ASP A 181 -5.64 -60.70 4.40
N PHE A 182 -5.48 -60.77 3.08
CA PHE A 182 -5.96 -61.92 2.29
C PHE A 182 -5.27 -63.23 2.72
N ASP A 183 -4.02 -63.19 3.19
CA ASP A 183 -3.27 -64.38 3.65
C ASP A 183 -3.93 -65.03 4.89
N GLU A 184 -4.76 -64.29 5.65
CA GLU A 184 -5.59 -64.82 6.76
C GLU A 184 -7.04 -65.17 6.34
N TYR A 185 -7.66 -64.43 5.39
CA TYR A 185 -9.11 -64.52 5.11
C TYR A 185 -9.53 -64.94 3.67
N GLU A 186 -8.61 -65.26 2.74
CA GLU A 186 -8.87 -65.63 1.32
C GLU A 186 -9.98 -66.68 1.12
N ASP A 187 -10.08 -67.68 2.01
CA ASP A 187 -11.04 -68.80 1.92
C ASP A 187 -12.41 -68.50 2.61
N GLU A 188 -12.57 -67.35 3.30
CA GLU A 188 -13.74 -67.06 4.15
C GLU A 188 -14.75 -66.06 3.53
N LEU A 189 -14.38 -65.35 2.45
CA LEU A 189 -15.22 -64.37 1.73
C LEU A 189 -15.53 -64.83 0.30
N ASP A 190 -16.70 -64.46 -0.22
CA ASP A 190 -17.05 -64.55 -1.65
C ASP A 190 -17.27 -63.17 -2.29
N GLN A 191 -17.39 -63.12 -3.63
CA GLN A 191 -17.51 -61.85 -4.37
C GLN A 191 -18.68 -60.99 -3.87
N SER A 192 -19.83 -61.59 -3.52
CA SER A 192 -20.96 -60.83 -2.98
C SER A 192 -20.71 -60.29 -1.58
N ASP A 193 -19.75 -60.85 -0.84
CA ASP A 193 -19.33 -60.29 0.44
C ASP A 193 -18.53 -58.98 0.27
N PHE A 194 -17.79 -58.81 -0.85
CA PHE A 194 -17.12 -57.56 -1.22
C PHE A 194 -18.09 -56.55 -1.86
N GLU A 195 -18.96 -57.00 -2.77
CA GLU A 195 -20.00 -56.16 -3.41
C GLU A 195 -20.89 -55.51 -2.33
N ASP A 196 -21.39 -56.28 -1.36
CA ASP A 196 -22.17 -55.75 -0.23
C ASP A 196 -21.37 -54.71 0.57
N LEU A 197 -20.06 -54.91 0.82
CA LEU A 197 -19.25 -53.96 1.60
C LEU A 197 -19.12 -52.62 0.87
N VAL A 198 -18.81 -52.67 -0.44
CA VAL A 198 -18.68 -51.49 -1.30
C VAL A 198 -20.00 -50.73 -1.41
N GLU A 199 -21.14 -51.41 -1.57
CA GLU A 199 -22.47 -50.80 -1.58
C GLU A 199 -22.72 -50.00 -0.28
N ASN A 200 -22.50 -50.62 0.89
CA ASN A 200 -22.72 -49.96 2.18
C ASN A 200 -21.76 -48.77 2.42
N VAL A 201 -20.48 -48.90 2.05
CA VAL A 201 -19.49 -47.83 2.22
C VAL A 201 -19.82 -46.62 1.33
N ILE A 202 -20.22 -46.85 0.08
CA ILE A 202 -20.61 -45.75 -0.83
C ILE A 202 -21.94 -45.11 -0.39
N GLU A 203 -22.93 -45.89 0.06
CA GLU A 203 -24.18 -45.34 0.61
C GLU A 203 -23.92 -44.42 1.81
N ASP A 204 -23.05 -44.82 2.76
CA ASP A 204 -22.70 -43.99 3.92
C ASP A 204 -21.85 -42.75 3.54
N ILE A 205 -21.00 -42.85 2.50
CA ILE A 205 -20.30 -41.68 1.94
C ILE A 205 -21.29 -40.69 1.35
N TRP A 206 -22.27 -41.14 0.57
CA TRP A 206 -23.30 -40.26 -0.01
C TRP A 206 -24.29 -39.69 1.02
N ASP A 207 -24.51 -40.35 2.16
CA ASP A 207 -25.35 -39.81 3.25
C ASP A 207 -24.70 -38.58 3.93
N GLU A 208 -23.36 -38.43 3.86
CA GLU A 208 -22.61 -37.25 4.34
C GLU A 208 -22.18 -36.30 3.20
N PHE A 209 -21.85 -36.82 2.01
CA PHE A 209 -21.40 -36.08 0.82
C PHE A 209 -22.31 -36.38 -0.40
N GLU A 210 -23.53 -35.80 -0.38
CA GLU A 210 -24.66 -36.09 -1.30
C GLU A 210 -24.36 -36.03 -2.82
N ASP A 211 -23.37 -35.23 -3.26
CA ASP A 211 -23.03 -35.01 -4.68
C ASP A 211 -21.64 -35.59 -5.08
N ALA A 212 -20.95 -36.35 -4.21
CA ALA A 212 -19.55 -36.76 -4.42
C ALA A 212 -19.38 -38.02 -5.30
N ASP A 213 -18.55 -37.92 -6.34
CA ASP A 213 -18.13 -39.08 -7.15
C ASP A 213 -17.09 -39.89 -6.36
N VAL A 214 -17.26 -41.21 -6.28
CA VAL A 214 -16.40 -42.12 -5.50
C VAL A 214 -15.55 -43.00 -6.42
N THR A 215 -14.25 -43.08 -6.15
CA THR A 215 -13.32 -44.05 -6.76
C THR A 215 -12.67 -44.85 -5.64
N GLY A 216 -12.52 -46.17 -5.79
CA GLY A 216 -11.84 -46.95 -4.76
C GLY A 216 -11.21 -48.26 -5.19
N GLU A 217 -10.33 -48.74 -4.33
CA GLU A 217 -9.63 -50.01 -4.49
C GLU A 217 -9.63 -50.86 -3.22
N ILE A 218 -9.79 -52.17 -3.39
CA ILE A 218 -9.61 -53.17 -2.33
C ILE A 218 -8.21 -53.77 -2.45
N VAL A 219 -7.40 -53.62 -1.40
CA VAL A 219 -5.96 -53.92 -1.43
C VAL A 219 -5.54 -55.02 -0.45
N ASP A 220 -4.59 -55.85 -0.89
CA ASP A 220 -3.97 -56.87 -0.07
C ASP A 220 -2.78 -56.31 0.73
N SER A 221 -3.06 -55.94 1.98
CA SER A 221 -2.08 -55.43 2.95
C SER A 221 -0.94 -56.42 3.26
N SER A 222 -1.16 -57.73 3.06
CA SER A 222 -0.14 -58.76 3.24
C SER A 222 0.92 -58.74 2.12
N ASN A 223 0.59 -58.13 0.97
CA ASN A 223 1.27 -58.29 -0.31
C ASN A 223 1.72 -56.95 -0.93
N ASN A 224 2.06 -55.98 -0.07
CA ASN A 224 2.47 -54.62 -0.47
C ASN A 224 1.33 -53.93 -1.22
N ASP A 225 0.16 -53.90 -0.58
CA ASP A 225 -0.98 -53.03 -0.92
C ASP A 225 -1.35 -53.20 -2.40
N LYS A 226 -1.47 -54.49 -2.79
CA LYS A 226 -1.79 -54.86 -4.16
C LYS A 226 -3.30 -54.80 -4.33
N THR A 227 -3.78 -53.94 -5.22
CA THR A 227 -5.15 -53.95 -5.74
C THR A 227 -5.56 -55.37 -6.13
N GLU A 228 -6.59 -55.90 -5.49
CA GLU A 228 -7.29 -57.14 -5.86
C GLU A 228 -8.62 -56.84 -6.54
N TYR A 229 -9.30 -55.74 -6.18
CA TYR A 229 -10.54 -55.26 -6.82
C TYR A 229 -10.56 -53.73 -6.99
N ASP A 230 -11.23 -53.24 -8.03
CA ASP A 230 -11.58 -51.83 -8.20
C ASP A 230 -13.11 -51.59 -8.19
N PHE A 231 -13.52 -50.38 -7.76
CA PHE A 231 -14.91 -49.96 -7.70
C PHE A 231 -15.07 -48.45 -7.92
N ASP A 232 -16.27 -48.05 -8.35
CA ASP A 232 -16.66 -46.64 -8.54
C ASP A 232 -18.13 -46.38 -8.17
N GLY A 233 -18.45 -45.13 -7.85
CA GLY A 233 -19.81 -44.65 -7.62
C GLY A 233 -20.02 -43.29 -8.29
N ASP A 234 -21.03 -43.18 -9.17
CA ASP A 234 -21.49 -41.93 -9.78
C ASP A 234 -22.71 -41.41 -9.01
N ALA A 235 -22.53 -40.35 -8.22
CA ALA A 235 -23.60 -39.78 -7.39
C ALA A 235 -24.74 -39.21 -8.23
N SER A 236 -24.46 -38.81 -9.49
CA SER A 236 -25.41 -38.11 -10.35
C SER A 236 -26.46 -39.03 -10.99
N ASP A 237 -26.10 -40.30 -11.22
CA ASP A 237 -27.01 -41.35 -11.69
C ASP A 237 -27.35 -42.39 -10.57
N GLU A 238 -26.84 -42.21 -9.34
CA GLU A 238 -26.95 -43.16 -8.19
C GLU A 238 -26.47 -44.57 -8.58
N GLU A 239 -25.39 -44.69 -9.38
CA GLU A 239 -24.89 -45.96 -9.96
C GLU A 239 -23.59 -46.40 -9.27
N ILE A 240 -23.50 -47.69 -8.88
CA ILE A 240 -22.33 -48.28 -8.21
C ILE A 240 -21.77 -49.43 -9.06
N SER A 241 -20.49 -49.37 -9.38
CA SER A 241 -19.75 -50.36 -10.16
C SER A 241 -18.72 -51.09 -9.31
N PHE A 242 -18.55 -52.39 -9.54
CA PHE A 242 -17.49 -53.23 -8.99
C PHE A 242 -16.91 -54.09 -10.11
N GLU A 243 -15.59 -54.01 -10.35
CA GLU A 243 -14.89 -54.71 -11.45
C GLU A 243 -15.55 -54.49 -12.86
N ASP A 244 -15.80 -53.24 -13.25
CA ASP A 244 -16.56 -52.83 -14.46
C ASP A 244 -18.06 -53.31 -14.53
N ASP A 245 -18.59 -54.06 -13.55
CA ASP A 245 -19.98 -54.54 -13.51
C ASP A 245 -20.83 -53.74 -12.49
N VAL A 246 -22.00 -53.26 -12.91
CA VAL A 246 -22.93 -52.47 -12.07
C VAL A 246 -23.68 -53.38 -11.08
N ILE A 247 -23.66 -53.05 -9.78
CA ILE A 247 -24.09 -53.95 -8.68
C ILE A 247 -25.37 -53.54 -7.92
N ASN A 248 -25.88 -52.32 -8.10
CA ASN A 248 -27.10 -51.78 -7.45
C ASN A 248 -28.45 -52.18 -8.11
#